data_AF-A0A2H3SP60-F1
#
_entry.id   AF-A0A2H3SP60-F1
#
_cell.length_a   1.000
_cell.length_b   1.000
_cell.length_c   1.000
_cell.angle_alpha   90.00
_cell.angle_beta   90.00
_cell.angle_gamma   90.00
#
_symmetry.space_group_name_H-M   'P 1'
#
loop_
_entity.id
_entity.type
_entity.pdbx_description
1 polymer ?
#
loop_
_entity_poly.entity_id
_entity_poly.type
_entity_poly.pdbx_seq_one_letter_code
_entity_poly.pdbx_strand_id
1 'polypeptide(L)'
;MDKIAIDSDYFLVHGIKTSLCNRAYYDLSEPAAFTAEVIQALINDGAHILGLTKLSSVIAREEPVDAVDYSTALNPRGNGYQSPAGSSSGSAAAVAAYGWLDCAIGTDTSGSGRRPALANGVWQFRPSHDSISLRGLVKTYDIFDTSCVFARSLDALRRVADTWIAVPSLVKKQPYRLDGSRT
;
A
#
# COMPACT_ATOMS: atom_id res chain seq x y z
N MET A 1 0.01 10.97 -17.59
CA MET A 1 1.17 10.23 -17.05
C MET A 1 1.09 10.41 -15.56
N ASP A 2 0.71 9.35 -14.88
CA ASP A 2 0.39 9.41 -13.46
C ASP A 2 1.69 9.29 -12.64
N LYS A 3 1.97 10.31 -11.85
CA LYS A 3 3.06 10.40 -10.88
C LYS A 3 2.61 9.67 -9.62
N ILE A 4 3.14 8.46 -9.41
CA ILE A 4 2.75 7.62 -8.29
C ILE A 4 3.86 7.55 -7.24
N ALA A 5 3.46 7.61 -5.98
CA ALA A 5 4.31 7.16 -4.89
C ALA A 5 3.90 5.72 -4.58
N ILE A 6 4.85 4.90 -4.18
CA ILE A 6 4.51 3.57 -3.71
C ILE A 6 4.64 3.65 -2.19
N ASP A 7 3.52 3.46 -1.50
CA ASP A 7 3.60 3.16 -0.09
C ASP A 7 4.26 1.83 0.13
N SER A 8 4.95 1.80 1.25
CA SER A 8 5.26 0.61 1.99
C SER A 8 6.09 -0.31 1.14
N ASP A 9 7.37 -0.07 1.22
CA ASP A 9 8.46 -1.04 1.34
C ASP A 9 8.05 -2.44 1.89
N TYR A 10 7.11 -3.04 1.18
CA TYR A 10 6.23 -4.18 1.41
C TYR A 10 5.88 -4.76 0.04
N PHE A 11 5.85 -3.92 -1.00
CA PHE A 11 5.94 -4.33 -2.38
C PHE A 11 7.40 -4.52 -2.79
N LEU A 12 7.70 -5.66 -3.39
CA LEU A 12 8.95 -5.87 -4.09
C LEU A 12 9.04 -4.92 -5.30
N VAL A 13 10.19 -4.28 -5.48
CA VAL A 13 10.51 -3.48 -6.66
C VAL A 13 11.85 -3.96 -7.19
N HIS A 14 11.90 -4.33 -8.47
CA HIS A 14 13.08 -4.94 -9.07
C HIS A 14 14.36 -4.13 -8.79
N GLY A 15 15.40 -4.80 -8.27
CA GLY A 15 16.69 -4.21 -7.94
C GLY A 15 16.72 -3.38 -6.64
N ILE A 16 15.60 -3.26 -5.93
CA ILE A 16 15.50 -2.52 -4.66
C ILE A 16 15.35 -3.50 -3.50
N LYS A 17 16.09 -3.26 -2.41
CA LYS A 17 15.96 -3.98 -1.14
C LYS A 17 14.71 -3.53 -0.40
N THR A 18 14.03 -4.47 0.24
CA THR A 18 12.84 -4.19 1.05
C THR A 18 13.21 -4.13 2.54
N SER A 19 12.90 -3.05 3.26
CA SER A 19 13.18 -2.91 4.70
C SER A 19 11.98 -3.23 5.61
N LEU A 20 10.74 -3.17 5.13
CA LEU A 20 9.54 -3.15 5.99
C LEU A 20 9.60 -2.08 7.10
N CYS A 21 10.34 -1.00 6.87
CA CYS A 21 10.72 -0.01 7.88
C CYS A 21 11.35 -0.64 9.15
N ASN A 22 12.18 -1.67 8.96
CA ASN A 22 12.95 -2.34 9.98
C ASN A 22 14.41 -2.49 9.50
N ARG A 23 15.38 -1.98 10.27
CA ARG A 23 16.80 -2.00 9.86
C ARG A 23 17.39 -3.41 9.84
N ALA A 24 17.05 -4.23 10.84
CA ALA A 24 17.52 -5.62 10.89
C ALA A 24 16.98 -6.44 9.71
N TYR A 25 15.72 -6.23 9.31
CA TYR A 25 15.16 -6.83 8.11
C TYR A 25 15.87 -6.33 6.85
N TYR A 26 16.15 -5.02 6.75
CA TYR A 26 16.89 -4.47 5.63
C TYR A 26 18.26 -5.12 5.46
N ASP A 27 19.01 -5.28 6.55
CA ASP A 27 20.37 -5.87 6.52
C ASP A 27 20.35 -7.30 5.97
N LEU A 28 19.29 -8.06 6.25
CA LEU A 28 19.08 -9.43 5.77
C LEU A 28 18.39 -9.51 4.40
N SER A 29 17.80 -8.43 3.93
CA SER A 29 17.08 -8.42 2.66
C SER A 29 18.04 -8.37 1.46
N GLU A 30 17.63 -8.99 0.36
CA GLU A 30 18.33 -8.92 -0.92
C GLU A 30 17.55 -8.05 -1.91
N PRO A 31 18.21 -7.43 -2.91
CA PRO A 31 17.52 -6.73 -3.99
C PRO A 31 16.48 -7.63 -4.64
N ALA A 32 15.25 -7.13 -4.80
CA ALA A 32 14.17 -7.95 -5.33
C ALA A 32 14.42 -8.36 -6.79
N ALA A 33 14.18 -9.63 -7.11
CA ALA A 33 14.35 -10.16 -8.46
C ALA A 33 13.29 -9.65 -9.45
N PHE A 34 12.13 -9.20 -8.97
CA PHE A 34 11.04 -8.70 -9.80
C PHE A 34 10.20 -7.65 -9.04
N THR A 35 9.43 -6.88 -9.79
CA THR A 35 8.48 -5.91 -9.25
C THR A 35 7.11 -6.56 -9.00
N ALA A 36 6.48 -6.25 -7.86
CA ALA A 36 5.15 -6.76 -7.51
C ALA A 36 4.13 -6.52 -8.62
N GLU A 37 3.23 -7.47 -8.87
CA GLU A 37 2.37 -7.45 -10.07
C GLU A 37 1.44 -6.23 -10.11
N VAL A 38 0.92 -5.80 -8.95
CA VAL A 38 0.09 -4.59 -8.83
C VAL A 38 0.85 -3.31 -9.13
N ILE A 39 2.15 -3.29 -8.85
CA ILE A 39 3.03 -2.16 -9.16
C ILE A 39 3.40 -2.21 -10.64
N GLN A 40 3.80 -3.38 -11.14
CA GLN A 40 4.15 -3.57 -12.54
C GLN A 40 2.99 -3.23 -13.48
N ALA A 41 1.75 -3.56 -13.09
CA ALA A 41 0.55 -3.19 -13.84
C ALA A 41 0.44 -1.66 -14.01
N LEU A 42 0.70 -0.90 -12.95
CA LEU A 42 0.68 0.57 -13.00
C LEU A 42 1.84 1.12 -13.85
N ILE A 43 3.04 0.55 -13.74
CA ILE A 43 4.18 0.91 -14.59
C ILE A 43 3.83 0.69 -16.07
N ASN A 44 3.23 -0.46 -16.40
CA ASN A 44 2.82 -0.79 -17.76
C ASN A 44 1.74 0.17 -18.29
N ASP A 45 0.91 0.72 -17.40
CA ASP A 45 -0.09 1.75 -17.69
C ASP A 45 0.50 3.17 -17.70
N GLY A 46 1.84 3.29 -17.68
CA GLY A 46 2.56 4.56 -17.82
C GLY A 46 2.78 5.33 -16.51
N ALA A 47 2.65 4.67 -15.36
CA ALA A 47 2.94 5.28 -14.07
C ALA A 47 4.45 5.36 -13.78
N HIS A 48 4.88 6.46 -13.14
CA HIS A 48 6.27 6.65 -12.71
C HIS A 48 6.38 6.56 -11.20
N ILE A 49 7.27 5.69 -10.70
CA ILE A 49 7.56 5.53 -9.27
C ILE A 49 8.50 6.64 -8.82
N LEU A 50 8.06 7.46 -7.87
CA LEU A 50 8.85 8.60 -7.37
C LEU A 50 9.64 8.29 -6.09
N GLY A 51 9.24 7.25 -5.37
CA GLY A 51 9.87 6.84 -4.12
C GLY A 51 9.03 5.85 -3.34
N LEU A 52 9.64 5.33 -2.28
CA LEU A 52 9.02 4.44 -1.30
C LEU A 52 8.64 5.24 -0.05
N THR A 53 7.41 5.08 0.44
CA THR A 53 6.98 5.77 1.67
C THR A 53 7.01 4.86 2.90
N LYS A 54 7.05 5.49 4.07
CA LYS A 54 7.16 4.80 5.36
C LYS A 54 5.88 4.05 5.76
N LEU A 55 6.08 2.84 6.30
CA LEU A 55 5.11 2.08 7.07
C LEU A 55 5.44 2.00 8.57
N SER A 56 4.49 1.54 9.39
CA SER A 56 4.79 0.96 10.71
C SER A 56 5.72 -0.23 10.55
N SER A 57 6.74 -0.37 11.42
CA SER A 57 7.77 -1.40 11.28
C SER A 57 7.13 -2.79 11.22
N VAL A 58 7.43 -3.58 10.19
CA VAL A 58 6.85 -4.92 9.94
C VAL A 58 5.32 -5.01 10.04
N ILE A 59 4.60 -3.93 9.70
CA ILE A 59 3.13 -3.83 9.83
C ILE A 59 2.67 -4.03 11.29
N ALA A 60 3.51 -3.70 12.26
CA ALA A 60 3.15 -3.71 13.66
C ALA A 60 1.98 -2.74 13.93
N ARG A 61 1.18 -3.06 14.94
CA ARG A 61 0.04 -2.24 15.39
C ARG A 61 0.45 -0.99 16.17
N GLU A 62 1.75 -0.74 16.28
CA GLU A 62 2.28 0.47 16.89
C GLU A 62 1.85 1.72 16.14
N GLU A 63 1.80 2.84 16.86
CA GLU A 63 1.61 4.12 16.21
C GLU A 63 2.89 4.47 15.44
N PRO A 64 2.82 4.93 14.17
CA PRO A 64 4.03 5.12 13.38
C PRO A 64 5.03 6.09 14.03
N VAL A 65 4.56 7.03 14.85
CA VAL A 65 5.42 7.99 15.58
C VAL A 65 6.31 7.33 16.64
N ASP A 66 5.97 6.13 17.09
CA ASP A 66 6.73 5.38 18.10
C ASP A 66 7.88 4.55 17.46
N ALA A 67 7.86 4.38 16.14
CA ALA A 67 8.86 3.59 15.42
C ALA A 67 10.21 4.32 15.33
N VAL A 68 11.29 3.68 15.79
CA VAL A 68 12.63 4.31 15.92
C VAL A 68 13.55 4.16 14.71
N ASP A 69 13.36 3.11 13.91
CA ASP A 69 14.27 2.78 12.80
C ASP A 69 14.23 3.80 11.68
N TYR A 70 13.03 4.30 11.37
CA TYR A 70 12.76 5.30 10.35
C TYR A 70 11.72 6.26 10.89
N SER A 71 11.97 7.57 10.78
CA SER A 71 11.07 8.59 11.31
C SER A 71 9.79 8.71 10.49
N THR A 72 8.67 8.90 11.18
CA THR A 72 7.34 9.11 10.59
C THR A 72 7.15 10.52 10.08
N ALA A 73 6.46 10.65 8.93
CA ALA A 73 6.06 11.93 8.38
C ALA A 73 4.99 12.60 9.25
N LEU A 74 5.00 13.93 9.33
CA LEU A 74 3.94 14.67 10.02
C LEU A 74 2.62 14.56 9.25
N ASN A 75 1.50 14.50 9.97
CA ASN A 75 0.18 14.62 9.37
C ASN A 75 -0.09 16.08 8.98
N PRO A 76 -0.28 16.40 7.69
CA PRO A 76 -0.49 17.78 7.23
C PRO A 76 -1.86 18.34 7.63
N ARG A 77 -2.82 17.52 8.08
CA ARG A 77 -4.16 17.96 8.50
C ARG A 77 -4.26 18.31 9.97
N GLY A 78 -3.33 17.83 10.79
CA GLY A 78 -3.32 18.06 12.23
C GLY A 78 -2.28 19.08 12.71
N ASN A 79 -1.70 19.87 11.80
CA ASN A 79 -0.58 20.78 12.08
C ASN A 79 0.59 20.07 12.83
N GLY A 80 0.80 18.78 12.55
CA GLY A 80 1.81 17.96 13.23
C GLY A 80 1.44 17.43 14.62
N TYR A 81 0.30 17.82 15.21
CA TYR A 81 -0.16 17.33 16.52
C TYR A 81 -1.00 16.06 16.45
N GLN A 82 -1.49 15.72 15.26
CA GLN A 82 -2.20 14.48 15.01
C GLN A 82 -1.24 13.48 14.39
N SER A 83 -1.33 12.22 14.82
CA SER A 83 -0.61 11.16 14.11
C SER A 83 -1.14 10.98 12.68
N PRO A 84 -0.29 10.63 11.69
CA PRO A 84 -0.76 10.20 10.37
C PRO A 84 -1.46 8.84 10.40
N ALA A 85 -1.48 8.12 11.53
CA ALA A 85 -1.98 6.76 11.66
C ALA A 85 -1.24 5.74 10.77
N GLY A 86 -1.40 4.46 11.06
CA GLY A 86 -0.65 3.38 10.41
C GLY A 86 -1.49 2.16 10.04
N SER A 87 -0.89 1.19 9.33
CA SER A 87 0.54 1.15 9.00
C SER A 87 0.94 1.99 7.78
N SER A 88 0.04 2.25 6.83
CA SER A 88 0.30 2.99 5.57
C SER A 88 0.38 4.52 5.75
N SER A 89 1.17 4.94 6.74
CA SER A 89 1.27 6.33 7.21
C SER A 89 1.87 7.27 6.16
N GLY A 90 2.96 6.85 5.53
CA GLY A 90 3.73 7.66 4.60
C GLY A 90 2.94 8.01 3.36
N SER A 91 2.11 7.09 2.84
CA SER A 91 1.34 7.38 1.63
C SER A 91 0.13 8.25 1.85
N ALA A 92 -0.59 8.04 2.95
CA ALA A 92 -1.67 8.94 3.30
C ALA A 92 -1.14 10.37 3.52
N ALA A 93 -0.02 10.51 4.24
CA ALA A 93 0.64 11.80 4.44
C ALA A 93 1.17 12.41 3.12
N ALA A 94 1.80 11.61 2.26
CA ALA A 94 2.34 12.08 0.97
C ALA A 94 1.22 12.58 0.04
N VAL A 95 0.12 11.84 -0.09
CA VAL A 95 -1.03 12.23 -0.91
C VAL A 95 -1.71 13.49 -0.34
N ALA A 96 -1.75 13.63 0.98
CA ALA A 96 -2.32 14.82 1.62
C ALA A 96 -1.43 16.06 1.47
N ALA A 97 -0.10 15.90 1.47
CA ALA A 97 0.86 17.01 1.41
C ALA A 97 1.20 17.45 -0.02
N TYR A 98 1.39 16.50 -0.95
CA TYR A 98 1.96 16.78 -2.26
C TYR A 98 0.89 16.93 -3.34
N GLY A 99 0.64 18.18 -3.71
CA GLY A 99 -0.33 18.56 -4.75
C GLY A 99 -0.05 18.01 -6.14
N TRP A 100 1.20 17.59 -6.40
CA TRP A 100 1.68 17.04 -7.66
C TRP A 100 1.71 15.50 -7.68
N LEU A 101 1.37 14.86 -6.57
CA LEU A 101 1.28 13.41 -6.46
C LEU A 101 -0.14 12.97 -6.81
N ASP A 102 -0.28 12.07 -7.79
CA ASP A 102 -1.59 11.64 -8.28
C ASP A 102 -2.25 10.63 -7.35
N CYS A 103 -1.48 9.62 -6.93
CA CYS A 103 -1.91 8.63 -5.95
C CYS A 103 -0.70 8.01 -5.23
N ALA A 104 -1.01 7.22 -4.20
CA ALA A 104 -0.02 6.36 -3.56
C ALA A 104 -0.57 4.97 -3.24
N ILE A 105 0.26 3.94 -3.31
CA ILE A 105 -0.16 2.54 -3.21
C ILE A 105 0.28 1.93 -1.87
N GLY A 106 -0.62 1.54 -0.98
CA GLY A 106 -0.25 0.87 0.29
C GLY A 106 -0.96 -0.44 0.54
N THR A 107 -1.03 -0.87 1.80
CA THR A 107 -1.66 -2.14 2.19
C THR A 107 -2.72 -1.95 3.27
N ASP A 108 -3.75 -2.79 3.23
CA ASP A 108 -4.81 -2.77 4.22
C ASP A 108 -5.16 -4.20 4.63
N THR A 109 -4.62 -4.65 5.76
CA THR A 109 -4.91 -5.98 6.32
C THR A 109 -6.16 -5.94 7.19
N SER A 110 -6.18 -5.04 8.17
CA SER A 110 -7.26 -4.89 9.15
C SER A 110 -7.72 -3.45 9.33
N GLY A 111 -7.53 -2.61 8.31
CA GLY A 111 -7.76 -1.16 8.36
C GLY A 111 -6.49 -0.33 8.29
N SER A 112 -5.33 -0.96 8.02
CA SER A 112 -4.04 -0.27 7.98
C SER A 112 -3.88 0.72 6.82
N GLY A 113 -4.80 0.71 5.85
CA GLY A 113 -4.92 1.75 4.82
C GLY A 113 -6.03 2.75 5.11
N ARG A 114 -7.23 2.27 5.49
CA ARG A 114 -8.38 3.12 5.84
C ARG A 114 -8.12 4.04 7.04
N ARG A 115 -7.40 3.58 8.07
CA ARG A 115 -7.09 4.38 9.27
C ARG A 115 -6.17 5.57 8.94
N PRO A 116 -5.05 5.41 8.21
CA PRO A 116 -4.28 6.54 7.69
C PRO A 116 -5.08 7.48 6.77
N ALA A 117 -5.94 6.93 5.91
CA ALA A 117 -6.75 7.74 5.00
C ALA A 117 -7.67 8.71 5.76
N LEU A 118 -8.36 8.18 6.78
CA LEU A 118 -9.18 8.97 7.70
C LEU A 118 -8.36 10.07 8.38
N ALA A 119 -7.22 9.70 8.95
CA ALA A 119 -6.39 10.64 9.71
C ALA A 119 -5.83 11.79 8.84
N ASN A 120 -5.45 11.51 7.60
CA ASN A 120 -4.84 12.50 6.70
C ASN A 120 -5.86 13.18 5.77
N GLY A 121 -7.15 12.83 5.87
CA GLY A 121 -8.22 13.44 5.08
C GLY A 121 -8.04 13.20 3.58
N VAL A 122 -7.78 11.95 3.19
CA VAL A 122 -7.66 11.52 1.78
C VAL A 122 -8.57 10.33 1.51
N TRP A 123 -8.89 10.08 0.23
CA TRP A 123 -9.66 8.92 -0.16
C TRP A 123 -8.77 7.67 -0.20
N GLN A 124 -9.38 6.52 0.07
CA GLN A 124 -8.72 5.23 -0.07
C GLN A 124 -9.67 4.19 -0.66
N PHE A 125 -9.14 3.32 -1.51
CA PHE A 125 -9.84 2.17 -2.04
C PHE A 125 -9.06 0.89 -1.70
N ARG A 126 -9.77 -0.04 -1.06
CA ARG A 126 -9.33 -1.40 -0.79
C ARG A 126 -10.17 -2.36 -1.63
N PRO A 127 -9.59 -3.05 -2.64
CA PRO A 127 -10.31 -4.05 -3.41
C PRO A 127 -10.83 -5.19 -2.52
N SER A 128 -11.85 -5.88 -3.01
CA SER A 128 -12.27 -7.16 -2.44
C SER A 128 -11.09 -8.15 -2.45
N HIS A 129 -11.05 -9.04 -1.47
CA HIS A 129 -10.02 -10.07 -1.41
C HIS A 129 -10.01 -10.91 -2.70
N ASP A 130 -8.81 -11.39 -3.07
CA ASP A 130 -8.57 -12.20 -4.26
C ASP A 130 -8.95 -11.55 -5.61
N SER A 131 -9.31 -10.25 -5.63
CA SER A 131 -9.69 -9.53 -6.86
C SER A 131 -8.49 -8.97 -7.63
N ILE A 132 -7.31 -8.98 -7.01
CA ILE A 132 -6.04 -8.49 -7.56
C ILE A 132 -4.93 -9.45 -7.14
N SER A 133 -3.85 -9.50 -7.90
CA SER A 133 -2.69 -10.32 -7.52
C SER A 133 -1.99 -9.72 -6.30
N LEU A 134 -1.59 -10.58 -5.36
CA LEU A 134 -0.72 -10.22 -4.24
C LEU A 134 0.72 -10.71 -4.45
N ARG A 135 1.08 -11.12 -5.68
CA ARG A 135 2.43 -11.57 -5.98
C ARG A 135 3.42 -10.41 -5.83
N GLY A 136 4.46 -10.64 -5.04
CA GLY A 136 5.49 -9.65 -4.74
C GLY A 136 5.11 -8.72 -3.58
N LEU A 137 4.07 -9.04 -2.80
CA LEU A 137 3.89 -8.47 -1.47
C LEU A 137 4.62 -9.34 -0.45
N VAL A 138 5.27 -8.70 0.53
CA VAL A 138 5.87 -9.39 1.68
C VAL A 138 4.77 -9.71 2.69
N LYS A 139 4.10 -10.85 2.53
CA LYS A 139 2.89 -11.18 3.27
C LYS A 139 3.11 -11.24 4.78
N THR A 140 2.17 -10.67 5.54
CA THR A 140 2.09 -10.74 7.00
C THR A 140 0.90 -11.61 7.43
N TYR A 141 -0.24 -11.44 6.75
CA TYR A 141 -1.46 -12.22 7.00
C TYR A 141 -2.15 -12.57 5.67
N ASP A 142 -1.77 -13.72 5.09
CA ASP A 142 -2.16 -14.15 3.73
C ASP A 142 -3.64 -13.99 3.36
N ILE A 143 -4.57 -14.21 4.29
CA ILE A 143 -6.01 -14.15 4.03
C ILE A 143 -6.60 -12.74 4.19
N PHE A 144 -5.91 -11.85 4.89
CA PHE A 144 -6.41 -10.51 5.21
C PHE A 144 -5.73 -9.41 4.39
N ASP A 145 -4.46 -9.62 4.04
CA ASP A 145 -3.64 -8.69 3.27
C ASP A 145 -4.27 -8.39 1.92
N THR A 146 -4.24 -7.10 1.55
CA THR A 146 -4.53 -6.65 0.20
C THR A 146 -3.85 -5.30 -0.05
N SER A 147 -3.57 -5.01 -1.32
CA SER A 147 -3.12 -3.68 -1.74
C SER A 147 -4.26 -2.68 -1.68
N CYS A 148 -3.95 -1.41 -1.47
CA CYS A 148 -4.91 -0.32 -1.51
C CYS A 148 -4.28 0.92 -2.14
N VAL A 149 -5.13 1.83 -2.61
CA VAL A 149 -4.70 3.08 -3.22
C VAL A 149 -5.24 4.26 -2.43
N PHE A 150 -4.41 5.26 -2.22
CA PHE A 150 -4.72 6.56 -1.64
C PHE A 150 -4.72 7.61 -2.74
N ALA A 151 -5.71 8.50 -2.74
CA ALA A 151 -5.76 9.62 -3.67
C ALA A 151 -6.58 10.81 -3.13
N ARG A 152 -6.45 11.96 -3.81
CA ARG A 152 -7.25 13.16 -3.51
C ARG A 152 -8.56 13.23 -4.29
N SER A 153 -8.77 12.34 -5.25
CA SER A 153 -9.99 12.28 -6.06
C SER A 153 -10.45 10.85 -6.29
N LEU A 154 -11.75 10.65 -6.46
CA LEU A 154 -12.34 9.36 -6.79
C LEU A 154 -11.92 8.90 -8.20
N ASP A 155 -11.68 9.82 -9.13
CA ASP A 155 -11.21 9.48 -10.47
C ASP A 155 -9.82 8.82 -10.46
N ALA A 156 -8.91 9.28 -9.59
CA ALA A 156 -7.61 8.66 -9.43
C ALA A 156 -7.73 7.26 -8.81
N LEU A 157 -8.63 7.06 -7.84
CA LEU A 157 -8.91 5.72 -7.30
C LEU A 157 -9.46 4.79 -8.37
N ARG A 158 -10.41 5.28 -9.19
CA ARG A 158 -11.03 4.52 -10.27
C ARG A 158 -9.99 4.08 -11.31
N ARG A 159 -9.10 4.97 -11.76
CA ARG A 159 -8.03 4.60 -12.71
C ARG A 159 -7.18 3.45 -12.19
N VAL A 160 -6.69 3.56 -10.95
CA VAL A 160 -5.88 2.49 -10.35
C VAL A 160 -6.68 1.19 -10.20
N ALA A 161 -7.95 1.27 -9.80
CA ALA A 161 -8.82 0.11 -9.70
C ALA A 161 -9.04 -0.56 -11.07
N ASP A 162 -9.28 0.21 -12.12
CA ASP A 162 -9.44 -0.28 -13.48
C ASP A 162 -8.16 -1.00 -13.94
N THR A 163 -6.98 -0.41 -13.71
CA THR A 163 -5.69 -1.04 -14.04
C THR A 163 -5.47 -2.34 -13.27
N TRP A 164 -5.77 -2.39 -11.97
CA TRP A 164 -5.56 -3.60 -11.17
C TRP A 164 -6.55 -4.71 -11.46
N ILE A 165 -7.83 -4.39 -11.68
CA ILE A 165 -8.90 -5.37 -11.88
C ILE A 165 -8.90 -5.90 -13.33
N ALA A 166 -8.48 -5.08 -14.30
CA ALA A 166 -8.34 -5.50 -15.69
C ALA A 166 -7.25 -6.56 -15.88
N VAL A 167 -6.28 -6.66 -14.95
CA VAL A 167 -5.30 -7.74 -14.96
C VAL A 167 -6.01 -9.03 -14.54
N PRO A 168 -6.03 -10.09 -15.38
CA PRO A 168 -6.63 -11.35 -15.01
C PRO A 168 -5.86 -11.98 -13.84
N SER A 169 -6.27 -11.72 -12.60
CA SER A 169 -5.70 -12.42 -11.45
C SER A 169 -6.28 -13.83 -11.44
N LEU A 170 -5.45 -14.79 -11.85
CA LEU A 170 -5.72 -16.21 -11.74
C LEU A 170 -5.99 -16.57 -10.28
N VAL A 171 -7.27 -16.64 -9.91
CA VAL A 171 -8.00 -17.76 -9.29
C VAL A 171 -9.39 -17.20 -8.97
N LYS A 172 -10.43 -17.62 -9.71
CA LYS A 172 -11.81 -17.50 -9.23
C LYS A 172 -11.92 -18.39 -8.00
N LYS A 173 -11.62 -17.88 -6.80
CA LYS A 173 -12.04 -18.61 -5.60
C LYS A 173 -13.55 -18.56 -5.59
N GLN A 174 -14.17 -19.74 -5.60
CA GLN A 174 -15.60 -19.83 -5.38
C GLN A 174 -15.91 -19.18 -4.03
N PRO A 175 -16.98 -18.36 -3.93
CA PRO A 175 -17.37 -17.78 -2.65
C PRO A 175 -17.52 -18.90 -1.62
N TYR A 176 -16.90 -18.73 -0.46
CA TYR A 176 -17.03 -19.69 0.62
C TYR A 176 -18.47 -19.67 1.12
N ARG A 177 -19.22 -20.77 0.93
CA ARG A 177 -20.51 -20.92 1.60
C ARG A 177 -20.26 -21.27 3.06
N LEU A 178 -20.92 -20.53 3.95
CA LEU A 178 -20.87 -20.78 5.40
C LEU A 178 -21.38 -22.16 5.80
N ASP A 179 -22.07 -22.87 4.89
CA ASP A 179 -22.57 -24.23 5.07
C ASP A 179 -21.56 -25.33 4.67
N GLY A 180 -20.35 -24.97 4.22
CA GLY A 180 -19.30 -25.90 3.83
C GLY A 180 -19.50 -26.60 2.48
N SER A 181 -20.55 -26.27 1.72
CA SER A 181 -20.76 -26.81 0.38
C SER A 181 -19.90 -26.09 -0.68
N ARG A 182 -19.34 -26.85 -1.62
CA ARG A 182 -18.68 -26.33 -2.83
C ARG A 182 -19.72 -26.16 -3.94
N THR A 183 -19.59 -25.15 -4.80
CA THR A 183 -20.42 -25.02 -6.03
C THR A 183 -19.89 -25.87 -7.18
#